data_AF-A0A932DLR7-F1
#
_entry.id   AF-A0A932DLR7-F1
#
_cell.length_a   1.000
_cell.length_b   1.000
_cell.length_c   1.000
_cell.angle_alpha   90.00
_cell.angle_beta   90.00
_cell.angle_gamma   90.00
#
_symmetry.space_group_name_H-M   'P 1'
#
loop_
_entity.id
_entity.type
_entity.pdbx_description
1 polymer ?
#
loop_
_entity_poly.entity_id
_entity_poly.type
_entity_poly.pdbx_seq_one_letter_code
_entity_poly.pdbx_strand_id
1 'polypeptide(L)'
;MKRPFRLLPLISLLLASCVGSQSALAPTKAAVAQSSPTISLTTAPVQELGQPIYAVETFATGIGFPTAMDFAPDGRLFVAEKNGAVRAITPDGKASGPILTLSNIDASGERGLLGMTLDPSFADNGYLWVFYTRADARINRVSRFAVQNNTAGDERVSFEFPIAFETSTILNGGGLRFGPDGMLYISAGSTNNVAAANEQNSPQGKIHRVDPASFPARPAPGNPDPASTIYARGLRNMFDFTFNPVNGWLYGADNGGDCDDEINLIVPGGDYGWHSDGLCEDNALPDNYPFRKPLLYFTPTISPTGITFYNGSVFPEWKDNLFFCSWHIGKLIRLELTDDGYHLHKSERIETGIDQSCRLDVLPGPDGYLYYADITTVYRLVRAR
;
A
#
# COMPACT_ATOMS: atom_id res chain seq x y z
N MET A 1 58.62 63.14 -3.42
CA MET A 1 58.75 64.61 -3.30
C MET A 1 57.98 65.24 -4.46
N LYS A 2 56.99 66.09 -4.15
CA LYS A 2 56.19 66.97 -5.05
C LYS A 2 55.27 66.34 -6.11
N ARG A 3 53.96 66.42 -5.81
CA ARG A 3 52.86 66.57 -6.78
C ARG A 3 52.96 67.92 -7.50
N PRO A 4 52.21 68.12 -8.60
CA PRO A 4 51.20 69.17 -8.51
C PRO A 4 49.80 68.76 -8.99
N PHE A 5 48.84 69.40 -8.31
CA PHE A 5 47.39 69.49 -8.55
C PHE A 5 47.04 70.36 -9.76
N ARG A 6 45.84 70.17 -10.33
CA ARG A 6 44.80 71.14 -10.78
C ARG A 6 43.72 70.34 -11.56
N LEU A 7 42.41 70.56 -11.54
CA LEU A 7 41.44 71.39 -10.80
C LEU A 7 40.06 70.72 -11.04
N LEU A 8 39.12 70.85 -10.09
CA LEU A 8 37.71 70.38 -10.12
C LEU A 8 36.85 71.17 -11.15
N PRO A 9 35.64 70.72 -11.59
CA PRO A 9 34.46 70.68 -10.70
C PRO A 9 33.39 69.57 -10.90
N LEU A 10 32.53 69.53 -9.88
CA LEU A 10 31.24 68.86 -9.65
C LEU A 10 30.44 68.36 -10.86
N ILE A 11 29.65 67.29 -10.67
CA ILE A 11 28.16 67.28 -10.77
C ILE A 11 27.58 65.88 -10.42
N SER A 12 26.67 65.89 -9.42
CA SER A 12 25.53 65.00 -9.06
C SER A 12 25.46 63.48 -9.39
N LEU A 13 25.42 62.70 -8.30
CA LEU A 13 24.38 61.76 -7.81
C LEU A 13 23.32 61.08 -8.75
N LEU A 14 23.10 59.79 -8.45
CA LEU A 14 21.91 58.89 -8.61
C LEU A 14 21.87 57.80 -9.72
N LEU A 15 22.16 56.56 -9.27
CA LEU A 15 21.32 55.33 -9.20
C LEU A 15 20.61 54.69 -10.43
N ALA A 16 20.71 53.35 -10.42
CA ALA A 16 19.84 52.29 -11.03
C ALA A 16 19.91 52.15 -12.56
N SER A 17 19.85 50.98 -13.21
CA SER A 17 19.62 49.56 -12.87
C SER A 17 19.87 48.69 -14.13
N CYS A 18 19.98 47.37 -13.93
CA CYS A 18 19.96 46.19 -14.83
C CYS A 18 19.74 46.31 -16.36
N VAL A 19 20.40 45.43 -17.12
CA VAL A 19 19.89 44.37 -18.06
C VAL A 19 21.15 43.77 -18.76
N GLY A 20 21.36 42.48 -18.98
CA GLY A 20 20.58 41.28 -18.75
C GLY A 20 21.36 40.04 -19.20
N SER A 21 20.87 38.87 -18.81
CA SER A 21 21.33 37.57 -19.33
C SER A 21 20.11 36.70 -19.59
N GLN A 22 19.99 36.22 -20.82
CA GLN A 22 18.94 35.33 -21.29
C GLN A 22 19.11 33.94 -20.64
N SER A 23 18.07 33.46 -19.98
CA SER A 23 17.91 32.05 -19.60
C SER A 23 16.86 31.41 -20.50
N ALA A 24 17.26 30.36 -21.21
CA ALA A 24 16.40 29.53 -22.03
C ALA A 24 15.31 28.86 -21.18
N LEU A 25 14.05 29.02 -21.57
CA LEU A 25 12.90 28.35 -20.97
C LEU A 25 12.81 26.92 -21.52
N ALA A 26 12.86 25.94 -20.63
CA ALA A 26 12.42 24.57 -20.89
C ALA A 26 10.87 24.54 -20.98
N PRO A 27 10.28 23.61 -21.75
CA PRO A 27 8.83 23.57 -21.92
C PRO A 27 8.15 23.08 -20.62
N THR A 28 7.27 23.91 -20.07
CA THR A 28 6.36 23.55 -19.00
C THR A 28 5.31 22.55 -19.53
N LYS A 29 5.33 21.31 -19.01
CA LYS A 29 4.16 20.43 -19.10
C LYS A 29 3.02 21.11 -18.34
N ALA A 30 1.93 21.42 -19.05
CA ALA A 30 0.70 21.93 -18.45
C ALA A 30 0.11 20.89 -17.48
N ALA A 31 -0.19 21.31 -16.26
CA ALA A 31 -1.00 20.53 -15.33
C ALA A 31 -2.45 20.55 -15.85
N VAL A 32 -2.99 19.37 -16.14
CA VAL A 32 -4.41 19.19 -16.51
C VAL A 32 -5.19 18.99 -15.22
N ALA A 33 -6.27 19.75 -15.04
CA ALA A 33 -7.20 19.61 -13.92
C ALA A 33 -7.83 18.20 -13.95
N GLN A 34 -7.81 17.52 -12.81
CA GLN A 34 -8.29 16.14 -12.65
C GLN A 34 -9.62 16.12 -11.89
N SER A 35 -10.68 15.65 -12.53
CA SER A 35 -11.94 15.25 -11.88
C SER A 35 -11.88 13.74 -11.58
N SER A 36 -11.87 13.35 -10.31
CA SER A 36 -12.00 11.94 -9.93
C SER A 36 -13.47 11.50 -10.07
N PRO A 37 -13.77 10.34 -10.67
CA PRO A 37 -15.14 9.87 -10.78
C PRO A 37 -15.68 9.39 -9.43
N THR A 38 -16.81 9.94 -8.99
CA THR A 38 -17.63 9.38 -7.92
C THR A 38 -18.34 8.13 -8.45
N ILE A 39 -18.12 6.97 -7.85
CA ILE A 39 -18.88 5.76 -8.21
C ILE A 39 -20.01 5.59 -7.22
N SER A 40 -21.19 6.09 -7.57
CA SER A 40 -22.42 5.57 -6.99
C SER A 40 -22.62 4.15 -7.49
N LEU A 41 -22.74 3.20 -6.57
CA LEU A 41 -23.13 1.81 -6.86
C LEU A 41 -24.61 1.79 -7.31
N THR A 42 -24.86 2.23 -8.54
CA THR A 42 -26.18 2.15 -9.15
C THR A 42 -26.50 0.71 -9.51
N THR A 43 -27.70 0.27 -9.18
CA THR A 43 -28.26 -1.00 -9.67
C THR A 43 -28.55 -0.86 -11.15
N ALA A 44 -27.53 -1.05 -12.00
CA ALA A 44 -27.72 -1.21 -13.43
C ALA A 44 -28.68 -2.39 -13.70
N PRO A 45 -29.54 -2.31 -14.73
CA PRO A 45 -30.37 -3.45 -15.11
C PRO A 45 -29.47 -4.66 -15.39
N VAL A 46 -29.83 -5.81 -14.81
CA VAL A 46 -29.14 -7.08 -14.96
C VAL A 46 -29.25 -7.50 -16.43
N GLN A 47 -28.27 -7.10 -17.24
CA GLN A 47 -27.96 -7.84 -18.44
C GLN A 47 -27.58 -9.25 -17.97
N GLU A 48 -28.21 -10.28 -18.51
CA GLU A 48 -27.80 -11.67 -18.27
C GLU A 48 -26.31 -11.74 -18.60
N LEU A 49 -25.47 -11.70 -17.57
CA LEU A 49 -24.05 -11.93 -17.71
C LEU A 49 -23.96 -13.37 -18.22
N GLY A 50 -23.22 -13.56 -19.32
CA GLY A 50 -22.80 -14.90 -19.70
C GLY A 50 -22.20 -15.60 -18.47
N GLN A 51 -22.28 -16.93 -18.44
CA GLN A 51 -21.72 -17.74 -17.35
C GLN A 51 -20.35 -17.19 -16.93
N PRO A 52 -20.06 -17.03 -15.62
CA PRO A 52 -18.78 -16.50 -15.17
C PRO A 52 -17.63 -17.29 -15.80
N ILE A 53 -16.59 -16.59 -16.26
CA ILE A 53 -15.39 -17.22 -16.83
C ILE A 53 -14.54 -17.96 -15.77
N TYR A 54 -14.95 -17.88 -14.51
CA TYR A 54 -14.25 -18.38 -13.33
C TYR A 54 -15.16 -19.28 -12.48
N ALA A 55 -14.52 -20.18 -11.73
CA ALA A 55 -15.11 -20.93 -10.64
C ALA A 55 -14.26 -20.74 -9.38
N VAL A 56 -14.85 -20.94 -8.21
CA VAL A 56 -14.19 -20.80 -6.92
C VAL A 56 -13.85 -22.18 -6.37
N GLU A 57 -12.60 -22.38 -5.99
CA GLU A 57 -12.14 -23.57 -5.26
C GLU A 57 -11.66 -23.18 -3.87
N THR A 58 -12.00 -24.00 -2.88
CA THR A 58 -11.34 -23.95 -1.57
C THR A 58 -9.91 -24.47 -1.73
N PHE A 59 -8.92 -23.61 -1.50
CA PHE A 59 -7.52 -24.00 -1.61
C PHE A 59 -6.98 -24.54 -0.28
N ALA A 60 -7.22 -23.83 0.81
CA ALA A 60 -6.81 -24.25 2.16
C ALA A 60 -7.80 -23.76 3.22
N THR A 61 -7.99 -24.55 4.26
CA THR A 61 -8.89 -24.22 5.39
C THR A 61 -8.15 -24.33 6.72
N GLY A 62 -8.78 -23.83 7.79
CA GLY A 62 -8.23 -23.91 9.13
C GLY A 62 -7.07 -22.93 9.37
N ILE A 63 -7.00 -21.86 8.58
CA ILE A 63 -6.02 -20.79 8.73
C ILE A 63 -6.56 -19.76 9.73
N GLY A 64 -5.82 -19.43 10.77
CA GLY A 64 -6.30 -18.54 11.83
C GLY A 64 -6.22 -17.05 11.46
N PHE A 65 -7.24 -16.49 10.82
CA PHE A 65 -7.30 -15.06 10.45
C PHE A 65 -6.09 -14.64 9.59
N PRO A 66 -6.05 -15.05 8.30
CA PRO A 66 -4.92 -14.84 7.39
C PRO A 66 -4.77 -13.37 6.97
N THR A 67 -3.91 -12.60 7.65
CA THR A 67 -3.76 -11.15 7.45
C THR A 67 -2.95 -10.77 6.21
N ALA A 68 -1.97 -11.60 5.83
CA ALA A 68 -1.14 -11.39 4.67
C ALA A 68 -0.66 -12.73 4.09
N MET A 69 -0.48 -12.78 2.78
CA MET A 69 -0.07 -13.95 2.02
C MET A 69 1.05 -13.59 1.03
N ASP A 70 1.95 -14.54 0.76
CA ASP A 70 2.96 -14.37 -0.28
C ASP A 70 3.43 -15.74 -0.82
N PHE A 71 3.70 -15.82 -2.12
CA PHE A 71 4.13 -17.07 -2.75
C PHE A 71 5.65 -17.18 -2.79
N ALA A 72 6.18 -18.30 -2.31
CA ALA A 72 7.57 -18.66 -2.53
C ALA A 72 7.78 -19.16 -3.97
N PRO A 73 9.00 -19.04 -4.53
CA PRO A 73 9.31 -19.53 -5.88
C PRO A 73 9.10 -21.04 -6.09
N ASP A 74 9.05 -21.83 -5.01
CA ASP A 74 8.76 -23.27 -5.06
C ASP A 74 7.26 -23.61 -5.05
N GLY A 75 6.39 -22.60 -5.10
CA GLY A 75 4.94 -22.73 -5.16
C GLY A 75 4.26 -22.85 -3.80
N ARG A 76 5.00 -22.84 -2.68
CA ARG A 76 4.36 -22.75 -1.36
C ARG A 76 3.77 -21.36 -1.14
N LEU A 77 2.56 -21.30 -0.61
CA LEU A 77 1.94 -20.07 -0.14
C LEU A 77 2.26 -19.89 1.34
N PHE A 78 2.95 -18.81 1.68
CA PHE A 78 3.15 -18.40 3.07
C PHE A 78 1.96 -17.58 3.51
N VAL A 79 1.48 -17.80 4.74
CA VAL A 79 0.33 -17.08 5.29
C VAL A 79 0.62 -16.66 6.72
N ALA A 80 0.48 -15.36 6.97
CA ALA A 80 0.53 -14.75 8.28
C ALA A 80 -0.85 -14.84 8.95
N GLU A 81 -0.88 -15.35 10.18
CA GLU A 81 -2.06 -15.42 11.03
C GLU A 81 -2.01 -14.31 12.06
N LYS A 82 -3.11 -13.58 12.24
CA LYS A 82 -3.19 -12.39 13.12
C LYS A 82 -2.58 -12.58 14.51
N ASN A 83 -2.72 -13.79 15.08
CA ASN A 83 -2.22 -14.15 16.41
C ASN A 83 -0.71 -14.46 16.47
N GLY A 84 0.04 -14.21 15.40
CA GLY A 84 1.52 -14.24 15.42
C GLY A 84 2.15 -15.49 14.83
N ALA A 85 1.37 -16.38 14.23
CA ALA A 85 1.91 -17.53 13.51
C ALA A 85 2.11 -17.20 12.03
N VAL A 86 3.15 -17.77 11.42
CA VAL A 86 3.22 -17.89 9.95
C VAL A 86 3.18 -19.37 9.62
N ARG A 87 2.44 -19.75 8.58
CA ARG A 87 2.39 -21.13 8.05
C ARG A 87 2.82 -21.14 6.59
N ALA A 88 3.27 -22.29 6.11
CA ALA A 88 3.39 -22.56 4.69
C ALA A 88 2.27 -23.52 4.27
N ILE A 89 1.68 -23.27 3.10
CA ILE A 89 0.68 -24.13 2.47
C ILE A 89 1.31 -24.69 1.20
N THR A 90 1.30 -26.01 1.05
CA THR A 90 1.85 -26.69 -0.12
C THR A 90 0.98 -26.45 -1.37
N PRO A 91 1.49 -26.68 -2.59
CA PRO A 91 0.72 -26.51 -3.83
C PRO A 91 -0.57 -27.34 -3.91
N ASP A 92 -0.69 -28.41 -3.12
CA ASP A 92 -1.91 -29.23 -2.99
C ASP A 92 -2.85 -28.76 -1.85
N GLY A 93 -2.63 -27.56 -1.30
CA GLY A 93 -3.54 -26.92 -0.35
C GLY A 93 -3.38 -27.35 1.11
N LYS A 94 -2.30 -28.07 1.47
CA LYS A 94 -2.10 -28.53 2.85
C LYS A 94 -1.28 -27.53 3.65
N ALA A 95 -1.89 -26.98 4.70
CA ALA A 95 -1.22 -26.12 5.66
C ALA A 95 -0.27 -26.91 6.57
N SER A 96 0.94 -26.37 6.77
CA SER A 96 1.90 -26.86 7.75
C SER A 96 1.51 -26.49 9.18
N GLY A 97 2.28 -27.00 10.16
CA GLY A 97 2.39 -26.32 11.46
C GLY A 97 3.04 -24.92 11.30
N PRO A 98 3.05 -24.10 12.36
CA PRO A 98 3.70 -22.79 12.32
C PRO A 98 5.19 -22.92 11.96
N ILE A 99 5.63 -22.19 10.94
CA ILE A 99 7.05 -22.02 10.60
C ILE A 99 7.69 -20.94 11.47
N LEU A 100 6.88 -20.00 11.97
CA LEU A 100 7.22 -18.93 12.90
C LEU A 100 6.07 -18.80 13.89
N THR A 101 6.38 -18.58 15.16
CA THR A 101 5.42 -18.18 16.20
C THR A 101 6.01 -17.03 17.00
N LEU A 102 5.42 -15.84 16.89
CA LEU A 102 5.76 -14.68 17.69
C LEU A 102 5.07 -14.78 19.06
N SER A 103 5.84 -14.85 20.13
CA SER A 103 5.30 -14.94 21.49
C SER A 103 4.91 -13.60 22.10
N ASN A 104 5.44 -12.49 21.58
CA ASN A 104 5.21 -11.14 22.07
C ASN A 104 4.36 -10.35 21.08
N ILE A 105 3.05 -10.61 21.08
CA ILE A 105 2.13 -10.03 20.10
C ILE A 105 0.83 -9.59 20.76
N ASP A 106 0.36 -8.39 20.41
CA ASP A 106 -0.96 -7.90 20.77
C ASP A 106 -1.90 -8.05 19.58
N ALA A 107 -2.93 -8.89 19.71
CA ALA A 107 -3.92 -9.15 18.67
C ALA A 107 -5.26 -8.41 18.88
N SER A 108 -5.27 -7.40 19.77
CA SER A 108 -6.47 -6.61 20.10
C SER A 108 -6.88 -5.67 18.97
N GLY A 109 -8.17 -5.61 18.62
CA GLY A 109 -8.67 -4.74 17.55
C GLY A 109 -8.05 -5.09 16.19
N GLU A 110 -7.43 -4.13 15.51
CA GLU A 110 -6.66 -4.33 14.29
C GLU A 110 -5.17 -4.65 14.54
N ARG A 111 -4.69 -4.67 15.79
CA ARG A 111 -3.31 -5.07 16.11
C ARG A 111 -3.10 -6.56 15.84
N GLY A 112 -1.86 -6.97 15.62
CA GLY A 112 -1.50 -8.38 15.45
C GLY A 112 -0.27 -8.54 14.56
N LEU A 113 -0.12 -9.70 13.94
CA LEU A 113 0.77 -9.91 12.80
C LEU A 113 -0.03 -9.51 11.57
N LEU A 114 0.30 -8.37 10.95
CA LEU A 114 -0.55 -7.70 9.97
C LEU A 114 0.01 -7.75 8.55
N GLY A 115 1.33 -7.66 8.42
CA GLY A 115 2.00 -7.67 7.13
C GLY A 115 3.03 -8.76 7.04
N MET A 116 3.24 -9.24 5.81
CA MET A 116 4.26 -10.22 5.51
C MET A 116 4.67 -10.11 4.05
N THR A 117 5.97 -10.28 3.78
CA THR A 117 6.47 -10.49 2.42
C THR A 117 7.72 -11.34 2.45
N LEU A 118 7.92 -12.13 1.40
CA LEU A 118 9.16 -12.83 1.16
C LEU A 118 10.14 -11.89 0.45
N ASP A 119 11.42 -12.03 0.79
CA ASP A 119 12.48 -11.32 0.09
C ASP A 119 12.49 -11.72 -1.40
N PRO A 120 12.76 -10.80 -2.35
CA PRO A 120 12.81 -11.16 -3.76
C PRO A 120 13.82 -12.27 -4.09
N SER A 121 14.85 -12.45 -3.25
CA SER A 121 15.82 -13.54 -3.33
C SER A 121 15.53 -14.69 -2.36
N PHE A 122 14.27 -14.92 -1.97
CA PHE A 122 13.87 -15.91 -0.97
C PHE A 122 14.36 -17.33 -1.28
N ALA A 123 14.41 -17.71 -2.56
CA ALA A 123 14.95 -19.02 -2.97
C ALA A 123 16.40 -19.23 -2.53
N ASP A 124 17.18 -18.14 -2.44
CA ASP A 124 18.60 -18.18 -2.09
C ASP A 124 18.83 -17.88 -0.61
N ASN A 125 18.11 -16.90 -0.04
CA ASN A 125 18.37 -16.37 1.30
C ASN A 125 17.36 -16.83 2.37
N GLY A 126 16.18 -17.34 1.98
CA GLY A 126 15.10 -17.73 2.87
C GLY A 126 14.53 -16.58 3.72
N TYR A 127 14.72 -15.32 3.34
CA TYR A 127 14.33 -14.19 4.16
C TYR A 127 12.84 -13.88 4.13
N LEU A 128 12.21 -14.01 5.29
CA LEU A 128 10.81 -13.67 5.56
C LEU A 128 10.77 -12.36 6.35
N TRP A 129 9.95 -11.41 5.90
CA TRP A 129 9.73 -10.14 6.57
C TRP A 129 8.31 -10.08 7.12
N VAL A 130 8.14 -9.56 8.32
CA VAL A 130 6.84 -9.43 8.98
C VAL A 130 6.66 -8.05 9.60
N PHE A 131 5.44 -7.54 9.56
CA PHE A 131 4.98 -6.37 10.31
C PHE A 131 4.05 -6.85 11.43
N TYR A 132 4.34 -6.50 12.68
CA TYR A 132 3.48 -6.86 13.80
C TYR A 132 3.47 -5.83 14.94
N THR A 133 2.43 -5.89 15.76
CA THR A 133 2.28 -5.10 16.98
C THR A 133 2.75 -5.88 18.20
N ARG A 134 3.67 -5.30 19.00
CA ARG A 134 4.18 -5.93 20.23
C ARG A 134 3.16 -5.86 21.37
N ALA A 135 3.18 -6.86 22.26
CA ALA A 135 2.35 -6.86 23.48
C ALA A 135 2.99 -6.10 24.64
N ASP A 136 4.31 -6.18 24.77
CA ASP A 136 5.05 -5.56 25.88
C ASP A 136 5.36 -4.07 25.66
N ALA A 137 5.15 -3.57 24.44
CA ALA A 137 5.45 -2.20 24.05
C ALA A 137 4.43 -1.69 23.05
N ARG A 138 4.13 -0.39 23.12
CA ARG A 138 3.21 0.31 22.21
C ARG A 138 3.88 0.60 20.86
N ILE A 139 4.34 -0.44 20.17
CA ILE A 139 5.18 -0.32 18.97
C ILE A 139 4.68 -1.28 17.88
N ASN A 140 4.55 -0.72 16.67
CA ASN A 140 4.51 -1.50 15.45
C ASN A 140 5.94 -1.72 14.95
N ARG A 141 6.24 -2.96 14.55
CA ARG A 141 7.58 -3.42 14.25
C ARG A 141 7.61 -4.17 12.94
N VAL A 142 8.65 -3.92 12.16
CA VAL A 142 9.07 -4.76 11.05
C VAL A 142 10.32 -5.54 11.43
N SER A 143 10.27 -6.86 11.24
CA SER A 143 11.36 -7.77 11.51
C SER A 143 11.61 -8.74 10.36
N ARG A 144 12.84 -9.21 10.25
CA ARG A 144 13.27 -10.24 9.29
C ARG A 144 13.66 -11.52 10.01
N PHE A 145 13.32 -12.65 9.41
CA PHE A 145 13.70 -14.00 9.81
C PHE A 145 14.36 -14.72 8.65
N ALA A 146 15.26 -15.67 8.94
CA ALA A 146 15.78 -16.60 7.94
C ALA A 146 15.05 -17.95 8.09
N VAL A 147 14.30 -18.35 7.08
CA VAL A 147 13.54 -19.61 7.04
C VAL A 147 14.40 -20.69 6.40
N GLN A 148 14.60 -21.79 7.12
CA GLN A 148 15.26 -22.99 6.62
C GLN A 148 14.45 -24.22 7.03
N ASN A 149 14.19 -25.14 6.11
CA ASN A 149 13.43 -26.38 6.37
C ASN A 149 12.08 -26.14 7.09
N ASN A 150 11.29 -25.15 6.64
CA ASN A 150 10.01 -24.75 7.28
C ASN A 150 10.16 -24.29 8.75
N THR A 151 11.28 -23.70 9.12
CA THR A 151 11.47 -23.11 10.46
C THR A 151 12.19 -21.78 10.32
N ALA A 152 11.62 -20.74 10.93
CA ALA A 152 12.25 -19.43 11.07
C ALA A 152 13.33 -19.46 12.16
N GLY A 153 14.50 -18.90 11.85
CA GLY A 153 15.57 -18.67 12.81
C GLY A 153 15.34 -17.44 13.69
N ASP A 154 16.42 -16.82 14.16
CA ASP A 154 16.35 -15.67 15.06
C ASP A 154 15.77 -14.41 14.40
N GLU A 155 15.03 -13.64 15.20
CA GLU A 155 14.48 -12.34 14.81
C GLU A 155 15.60 -11.32 14.60
N ARG A 156 15.54 -10.61 13.47
CA ARG A 156 16.30 -9.36 13.26
C ARG A 156 15.34 -8.18 13.11
N VAL A 157 15.31 -7.33 14.14
CA VAL A 157 14.50 -6.10 14.14
C VAL A 157 15.05 -5.12 13.09
N SER A 158 14.17 -4.67 12.21
CA SER A 158 14.51 -3.77 11.11
C SER A 158 14.02 -2.35 11.35
N PHE A 159 12.72 -2.19 11.64
CA PHE A 159 12.08 -0.88 11.77
C PHE A 159 11.05 -0.91 12.88
N GLU A 160 10.92 0.17 13.63
CA GLU A 160 9.97 0.30 14.74
C GLU A 160 9.41 1.72 14.79
N PHE A 161 8.11 1.84 15.11
CA PHE A 161 7.49 3.13 15.38
C PHE A 161 6.38 3.00 16.44
N PRO A 162 6.17 4.04 17.26
CA PRO A 162 5.21 3.98 18.35
C PRO A 162 3.76 4.02 17.85
N ILE A 163 2.84 3.44 18.61
CA ILE A 163 1.40 3.65 18.50
C ILE A 163 1.07 4.95 19.25
N ALA A 164 0.53 5.94 18.52
CA ALA A 164 0.40 7.31 19.02
C ALA A 164 -0.45 7.39 20.31
N PHE A 165 -1.61 6.72 20.35
CA PHE A 165 -2.51 6.74 21.50
C PHE A 165 -2.59 5.40 22.23
N GLU A 166 -2.67 5.44 23.56
CA GLU A 166 -2.51 4.27 24.45
C GLU A 166 -3.56 3.21 24.21
N THR A 167 -4.78 3.67 24.07
CA THR A 167 -5.97 2.87 23.88
C THR A 167 -6.20 2.51 22.41
N SER A 168 -5.38 3.00 21.48
CA SER A 168 -5.65 2.83 20.05
C SER A 168 -5.28 1.44 19.58
N THR A 169 -6.29 0.59 19.42
CA THR A 169 -6.17 -0.76 18.85
C THR A 169 -6.45 -0.78 17.35
N ILE A 170 -6.64 0.37 16.72
CA ILE A 170 -7.03 0.52 15.32
C ILE A 170 -6.09 1.47 14.56
N LEU A 171 -6.21 1.46 13.24
CA LEU A 171 -5.46 2.28 12.30
C LEU A 171 -3.95 1.99 12.32
N ASN A 172 -3.59 0.71 12.30
CA ASN A 172 -2.18 0.28 12.37
C ASN A 172 -1.50 0.23 11.00
N GLY A 173 -2.26 0.18 9.90
CA GLY A 173 -1.75 -0.20 8.59
C GLY A 173 -1.26 -1.64 8.60
N GLY A 174 -0.10 -1.89 8.00
CA GLY A 174 0.55 -3.21 8.06
C GLY A 174 1.10 -3.70 6.73
N GLY A 175 0.63 -3.16 5.60
CA GLY A 175 1.14 -3.50 4.27
C GLY A 175 2.67 -3.45 4.20
N LEU A 176 3.26 -4.48 3.62
CA LEU A 176 4.71 -4.68 3.58
C LEU A 176 5.08 -5.35 2.27
N ARG A 177 5.79 -4.64 1.37
CA ARG A 177 6.18 -5.20 0.06
C ARG A 177 7.52 -4.63 -0.40
N PHE A 178 8.25 -5.44 -1.16
CA PHE A 178 9.40 -4.95 -1.91
C PHE A 178 8.95 -4.23 -3.18
N GLY A 179 9.52 -3.05 -3.42
CA GLY A 179 9.33 -2.32 -4.67
C GLY A 179 10.17 -2.90 -5.81
N PRO A 180 9.89 -2.48 -7.06
CA PRO A 180 10.69 -2.86 -8.23
C PRO A 180 12.14 -2.34 -8.16
N ASP A 181 12.40 -1.40 -7.25
CA ASP A 181 13.71 -0.84 -6.94
C ASP A 181 14.50 -1.67 -5.89
N GLY A 182 13.93 -2.77 -5.41
CA GLY A 182 14.53 -3.64 -4.38
C GLY A 182 14.50 -3.05 -2.96
N MET A 183 13.79 -1.94 -2.74
CA MET A 183 13.62 -1.35 -1.41
C MET A 183 12.38 -1.91 -0.73
N LEU A 184 12.36 -1.87 0.61
CA LEU A 184 11.22 -2.32 1.39
C LEU A 184 10.28 -1.14 1.67
N TYR A 185 9.01 -1.29 1.30
CA TYR A 185 7.96 -0.31 1.56
C TYR A 185 7.08 -0.82 2.70
N ILE A 186 6.66 0.09 3.57
CA ILE A 186 5.92 -0.21 4.80
C ILE A 186 4.77 0.78 4.90
N SER A 187 3.53 0.28 5.03
CA SER A 187 2.38 1.10 5.35
C SER A 187 2.23 1.24 6.86
N ALA A 188 2.33 2.47 7.35
CA ALA A 188 2.11 2.82 8.74
C ALA A 188 0.79 3.60 8.86
N GLY A 189 -0.19 3.01 9.54
CA GLY A 189 -1.46 3.70 9.80
C GLY A 189 -1.30 4.88 10.76
N SER A 190 -2.33 5.74 10.82
CA SER A 190 -2.35 6.96 11.64
C SER A 190 -2.43 6.69 13.14
N THR A 191 -2.83 5.48 13.55
CA THR A 191 -3.07 5.07 14.94
C THR A 191 -4.00 6.01 15.71
N ASN A 192 -5.06 6.49 15.03
CA ASN A 192 -6.02 7.52 15.47
C ASN A 192 -5.46 8.95 15.59
N ASN A 193 -4.25 9.23 15.08
CA ASN A 193 -3.65 10.56 15.14
C ASN A 193 -3.64 11.25 13.78
N VAL A 194 -4.66 12.08 13.55
CA VAL A 194 -4.84 12.88 12.33
C VAL A 194 -3.70 13.88 12.13
N ALA A 195 -3.26 14.57 13.19
CA ALA A 195 -2.18 15.55 13.09
C ALA A 195 -0.88 14.87 12.65
N ALA A 196 -0.55 13.73 13.27
CA ALA A 196 0.62 12.93 12.92
C ALA A 196 0.62 12.48 11.46
N ALA A 197 -0.53 12.12 10.88
CA ALA A 197 -0.64 11.74 9.47
C ALA A 197 -0.13 12.83 8.51
N ASN A 198 -0.32 14.10 8.87
CA ASN A 198 0.06 15.26 8.06
C ASN A 198 1.45 15.82 8.40
N GLU A 199 1.98 15.53 9.59
CA GLU A 199 3.30 15.98 10.01
C GLU A 199 4.44 15.29 9.23
N GLN A 200 5.41 16.09 8.77
CA GLN A 200 6.54 15.63 7.95
C GLN A 200 7.48 14.65 8.68
N ASN A 201 7.56 14.75 10.02
CA ASN A 201 8.55 14.03 10.83
C ASN A 201 7.91 12.96 11.72
N SER A 202 6.62 12.67 11.49
CA SER A 202 5.88 11.68 12.24
C SER A 202 5.74 10.38 11.45
N PRO A 203 5.94 9.20 12.06
CA PRO A 203 5.88 7.93 11.34
C PRO A 203 4.44 7.46 11.07
N GLN A 204 3.42 8.02 11.71
CA GLN A 204 2.05 7.56 11.53
C GLN A 204 1.42 8.16 10.27
N GLY A 205 0.55 7.39 9.60
CA GLY A 205 -0.20 7.81 8.41
C GLY A 205 0.71 8.03 7.19
N LYS A 206 1.66 7.11 6.97
CA LYS A 206 2.73 7.21 5.98
C LYS A 206 2.88 5.92 5.18
N ILE A 207 3.41 6.05 3.97
CA ILE A 207 4.24 4.99 3.39
C ILE A 207 5.69 5.31 3.72
N HIS A 208 6.38 4.37 4.37
CA HIS A 208 7.82 4.39 4.52
C HIS A 208 8.48 3.57 3.41
N ARG A 209 9.69 3.98 3.02
CA ARG A 209 10.57 3.28 2.08
C ARG A 209 11.98 3.24 2.68
N VAL A 210 12.48 2.03 2.93
CA VAL A 210 13.70 1.78 3.69
C VAL A 210 14.66 0.86 2.95
N ASP A 211 15.95 0.98 3.27
CA ASP A 211 17.00 0.09 2.74
C ASP A 211 17.01 -1.25 3.53
N PRO A 212 16.59 -2.37 2.91
CA PRO A 212 16.49 -3.67 3.57
C PRO A 212 17.85 -4.31 3.89
N ALA A 213 18.95 -3.77 3.34
CA ALA A 213 20.30 -4.25 3.64
C ALA A 213 20.83 -3.69 4.97
N SER A 214 20.18 -2.66 5.53
CA SER A 214 20.58 -2.00 6.77
C SER A 214 19.78 -2.48 7.98
N PHE A 215 20.45 -2.66 9.12
CA PHE A 215 19.85 -3.13 10.38
C PHE A 215 20.37 -2.31 11.57
N PRO A 216 19.55 -1.47 12.23
CA PRO A 216 18.19 -1.08 11.84
C PRO A 216 18.13 -0.42 10.45
N ALA A 217 16.94 -0.42 9.85
CA ALA A 217 16.71 0.10 8.52
C ALA A 217 16.92 1.62 8.47
N ARG A 218 17.60 2.07 7.43
CA ARG A 218 17.82 3.49 7.11
C ARG A 218 16.88 3.93 5.97
N PRO A 219 16.68 5.25 5.80
CA PRO A 219 16.04 5.79 4.61
C PRO A 219 16.63 5.18 3.33
N ALA A 220 15.77 4.76 2.42
CA ALA A 220 16.21 4.26 1.13
C ALA A 220 16.78 5.40 0.27
N PRO A 221 17.84 5.16 -0.53
CA PRO A 221 18.35 6.15 -1.47
C PRO A 221 17.26 6.64 -2.44
N GLY A 222 17.18 7.96 -2.64
CA GLY A 222 16.17 8.56 -3.53
C GLY A 222 14.82 8.84 -2.86
N ASN A 223 14.70 8.67 -1.55
CA ASN A 223 13.54 9.22 -0.83
C ASN A 223 13.43 10.74 -1.02
N PRO A 224 12.20 11.31 -0.97
CA PRO A 224 11.97 12.74 -1.14
C PRO A 224 12.81 13.61 -0.19
N ASP A 225 12.91 13.18 1.06
CA ASP A 225 13.90 13.65 2.02
C ASP A 225 14.92 12.52 2.26
N PRO A 226 16.20 12.70 1.88
CA PRO A 226 17.24 11.70 2.08
C PRO A 226 17.47 11.28 3.53
N ALA A 227 17.07 12.10 4.51
CA ALA A 227 17.19 11.81 5.93
C ALA A 227 15.96 11.10 6.51
N SER A 228 14.88 10.98 5.75
CA SER A 228 13.60 10.43 6.22
C SER A 228 13.24 9.14 5.49
N THR A 229 12.70 8.18 6.24
CA THR A 229 12.13 6.97 5.65
C THR A 229 10.79 7.24 4.96
N ILE A 230 10.19 8.43 5.14
CA ILE A 230 8.87 8.76 4.61
C ILE A 230 8.91 8.94 3.09
N TYR A 231 8.14 8.13 2.39
CA TYR A 231 7.94 8.19 0.95
C TYR A 231 6.69 9.00 0.58
N ALA A 232 5.60 8.81 1.31
CA ALA A 232 4.34 9.54 1.15
C ALA A 232 3.65 9.76 2.50
N ARG A 233 2.79 10.78 2.60
CA ARG A 233 2.12 11.17 3.86
C ARG A 233 0.65 11.51 3.68
N GLY A 234 -0.05 11.78 4.79
CA GLY A 234 -1.45 12.17 4.78
C GLY A 234 -2.40 11.00 4.53
N LEU A 235 -2.01 9.79 4.93
CA LEU A 235 -2.83 8.58 4.83
C LEU A 235 -3.48 8.25 6.17
N ARG A 236 -4.64 7.58 6.15
CA ARG A 236 -5.37 7.22 7.38
C ARG A 236 -4.95 5.87 7.93
N ASN A 237 -5.22 4.83 7.17
CA ASN A 237 -5.06 3.43 7.53
C ASN A 237 -4.96 2.60 6.25
N MET A 238 -3.87 2.83 5.52
CA MET A 238 -3.59 2.04 4.33
C MET A 238 -3.30 0.61 4.74
N PHE A 239 -4.28 -0.27 4.57
CA PHE A 239 -4.15 -1.67 4.97
C PHE A 239 -3.08 -2.36 4.15
N ASP A 240 -3.14 -2.17 2.83
CA ASP A 240 -2.20 -2.78 1.90
C ASP A 240 -2.00 -1.90 0.66
N PHE A 241 -0.96 -2.21 -0.10
CA PHE A 241 -0.60 -1.56 -1.34
C PHE A 241 0.12 -2.54 -2.26
N THR A 242 0.24 -2.21 -3.55
CA THR A 242 0.90 -3.05 -4.54
C THR A 242 1.63 -2.22 -5.58
N PHE A 243 2.52 -2.86 -6.33
CA PHE A 243 3.19 -2.24 -7.46
C PHE A 243 2.59 -2.76 -8.77
N ASN A 244 2.29 -1.85 -9.69
CA ASN A 244 1.96 -2.25 -11.04
C ASN A 244 3.20 -2.89 -11.71
N PRO A 245 3.08 -4.13 -12.23
CA PRO A 245 4.23 -4.88 -12.72
C PRO A 245 4.79 -4.35 -14.06
N VAL A 246 4.05 -3.48 -14.76
CA VAL A 246 4.44 -2.92 -16.06
C VAL A 246 5.18 -1.61 -15.90
N ASN A 247 4.62 -0.66 -15.14
CA ASN A 247 5.17 0.69 -15.00
C ASN A 247 5.86 0.94 -13.65
N GLY A 248 5.75 0.02 -12.68
CA GLY A 248 6.38 0.12 -11.36
C GLY A 248 5.70 1.12 -10.41
N TRP A 249 4.52 1.64 -10.74
CA TRP A 249 3.81 2.61 -9.90
C TRP A 249 3.16 1.93 -8.68
N LEU A 250 3.10 2.66 -7.57
CA LEU A 250 2.57 2.16 -6.30
C LEU A 250 1.09 2.53 -6.18
N TYR A 251 0.23 1.55 -5.90
CA TYR A 251 -1.21 1.74 -5.67
C TYR A 251 -1.57 1.25 -4.28
N GLY A 252 -2.38 1.98 -3.52
CA GLY A 252 -2.71 1.61 -2.14
C GLY A 252 -4.20 1.68 -1.82
N ALA A 253 -4.63 0.81 -0.92
CA ALA A 253 -5.98 0.75 -0.38
C ALA A 253 -6.02 1.42 1.00
N ASP A 254 -6.54 2.64 1.07
CA ASP A 254 -6.67 3.40 2.31
C ASP A 254 -8.10 3.35 2.84
N ASN A 255 -8.26 3.13 4.15
CA ASN A 255 -9.57 3.07 4.78
C ASN A 255 -9.89 4.42 5.36
N GLY A 256 -11.03 4.99 4.95
CA GLY A 256 -11.58 6.25 5.42
C GLY A 256 -12.22 6.16 6.79
N GLY A 257 -12.77 7.27 7.26
CA GLY A 257 -13.51 7.35 8.52
C GLY A 257 -14.90 6.74 8.41
N ASP A 258 -15.93 7.58 8.52
CA ASP A 258 -17.32 7.17 8.25
C ASP A 258 -17.65 7.18 6.74
N CYS A 259 -16.72 7.69 5.92
CA CYS A 259 -16.79 7.89 4.47
C CYS A 259 -15.36 7.80 3.88
N ASP A 260 -15.25 7.85 2.56
CA ASP A 260 -14.00 8.02 1.81
C ASP A 260 -12.94 6.94 2.06
N ASP A 261 -13.33 5.66 1.91
CA ASP A 261 -12.28 4.70 1.58
C ASP A 261 -11.72 5.01 0.21
N GLU A 262 -10.42 4.81 0.01
CA GLU A 262 -9.74 5.26 -1.18
C GLU A 262 -8.89 4.16 -1.82
N ILE A 263 -8.85 4.17 -3.15
CA ILE A 263 -7.73 3.60 -3.90
C ILE A 263 -6.88 4.76 -4.40
N ASN A 264 -5.60 4.76 -4.02
CA ASN A 264 -4.67 5.85 -4.25
C ASN A 264 -3.54 5.44 -5.19
N LEU A 265 -3.14 6.33 -6.11
CA LEU A 265 -1.85 6.26 -6.79
C LEU A 265 -0.80 6.98 -5.94
N ILE A 266 0.11 6.20 -5.34
CA ILE A 266 1.12 6.68 -4.39
C ILE A 266 2.38 7.14 -5.10
N VAL A 267 2.78 8.39 -4.88
CA VAL A 267 3.98 9.00 -5.50
C VAL A 267 4.95 9.52 -4.44
N PRO A 268 6.27 9.59 -4.75
CA PRO A 268 7.26 10.13 -3.83
C PRO A 268 6.91 11.59 -3.46
N GLY A 269 6.88 11.88 -2.16
CA GLY A 269 6.57 13.19 -1.59
C GLY A 269 5.09 13.55 -1.66
N GLY A 270 4.23 12.61 -2.08
CA GLY A 270 2.78 12.81 -2.14
C GLY A 270 2.19 13.07 -0.76
N ASP A 271 1.24 14.00 -0.71
CA ASP A 271 0.42 14.32 0.45
C ASP A 271 -1.04 14.02 0.12
N TYR A 272 -1.63 13.07 0.84
CA TYR A 272 -2.98 12.54 0.61
C TYR A 272 -4.03 13.17 1.55
N GLY A 273 -3.60 14.07 2.44
CA GLY A 273 -4.51 15.02 3.08
C GLY A 273 -5.47 14.47 4.13
N TRP A 274 -5.30 13.24 4.64
CA TRP A 274 -6.18 12.66 5.66
C TRP A 274 -6.52 13.67 6.78
N HIS A 275 -7.81 13.90 7.02
CA HIS A 275 -8.34 14.82 8.02
C HIS A 275 -9.48 14.20 8.82
N SER A 276 -9.74 14.70 10.03
CA SER A 276 -10.68 14.10 10.99
C SER A 276 -12.10 13.99 10.49
N ASP A 277 -12.52 14.92 9.65
CA ASP A 277 -13.93 15.10 9.31
C ASP A 277 -14.36 14.25 8.10
N GLY A 278 -13.40 13.58 7.42
CA GLY A 278 -13.65 13.00 6.08
C GLY A 278 -14.11 14.08 5.09
N LEU A 279 -13.96 13.86 3.79
CA LEU A 279 -14.55 14.78 2.83
C LEU A 279 -16.06 14.57 2.82
N CYS A 280 -16.52 13.33 3.01
CA CYS A 280 -17.87 12.81 3.30
C CYS A 280 -19.03 13.31 2.41
N GLU A 281 -18.81 14.36 1.64
CA GLU A 281 -19.74 14.98 0.74
C GLU A 281 -19.54 14.34 -0.64
N ASP A 282 -20.66 14.00 -1.28
CA ASP A 282 -20.75 13.61 -2.70
C ASP A 282 -20.23 14.69 -3.67
N ASN A 283 -19.63 15.76 -3.16
CA ASN A 283 -19.00 16.82 -3.93
C ASN A 283 -17.65 16.31 -4.42
N ALA A 284 -17.56 16.06 -5.74
CA ALA A 284 -16.29 15.85 -6.40
C ALA A 284 -15.25 16.82 -5.85
N LEU A 285 -14.10 16.30 -5.41
CA LEU A 285 -13.01 17.10 -4.86
C LEU A 285 -12.75 18.32 -5.74
N PRO A 286 -12.73 19.54 -5.19
CA PRO A 286 -12.64 20.74 -6.01
C PRO A 286 -11.34 20.73 -6.82
N ASP A 287 -11.32 21.41 -7.96
CA ASP A 287 -10.15 21.41 -8.85
C ASP A 287 -8.87 21.94 -8.17
N ASN A 288 -9.03 22.82 -7.18
CA ASN A 288 -7.96 23.37 -6.35
C ASN A 288 -7.72 22.61 -5.05
N TYR A 289 -8.14 21.34 -4.96
CA TYR A 289 -7.86 20.50 -3.79
C TYR A 289 -6.34 20.46 -3.55
N PRO A 290 -5.86 20.84 -2.34
CA PRO A 290 -4.43 21.04 -2.09
C PRO A 290 -3.64 19.74 -1.93
N PHE A 291 -4.33 18.61 -1.85
CA PHE A 291 -3.77 17.28 -1.66
C PHE A 291 -3.94 16.43 -2.93
N ARG A 292 -3.26 15.29 -2.96
CA ARG A 292 -3.41 14.32 -4.04
C ARG A 292 -4.79 13.69 -3.95
N LYS A 293 -5.55 13.76 -5.06
CA LYS A 293 -6.86 13.12 -5.15
C LYS A 293 -6.69 11.60 -5.26
N PRO A 294 -7.59 10.81 -4.65
CA PRO A 294 -7.63 9.38 -4.88
C PRO A 294 -8.06 9.07 -6.31
N LEU A 295 -7.67 7.88 -6.79
CA LEU A 295 -8.16 7.34 -8.05
C LEU A 295 -9.65 7.03 -7.95
N LEU A 296 -10.04 6.46 -6.82
CA LEU A 296 -11.40 6.06 -6.48
C LEU A 296 -11.63 6.33 -5.01
N TYR A 297 -12.86 6.70 -4.67
CA TYR A 297 -13.31 6.79 -3.30
C TYR A 297 -14.69 6.15 -3.13
N PHE A 298 -14.99 5.67 -1.93
CA PHE A 298 -16.22 4.95 -1.62
C PHE A 298 -16.92 5.55 -0.40
N THR A 299 -18.15 6.01 -0.64
CA THR A 299 -19.10 6.42 0.38
C THR A 299 -20.46 5.78 0.04
N PRO A 300 -21.00 4.88 0.89
CA PRO A 300 -20.48 4.43 2.18
C PRO A 300 -19.17 3.63 2.07
N THR A 301 -18.44 3.53 3.18
CA THR A 301 -17.17 2.78 3.27
C THR A 301 -17.36 1.27 3.06
N ILE A 302 -16.47 0.68 2.29
CA ILE A 302 -16.35 -0.75 2.01
C ILE A 302 -15.14 -1.40 2.70
N SER A 303 -14.24 -0.63 3.29
CA SER A 303 -12.96 -1.03 3.91
C SER A 303 -12.11 -1.92 2.99
N PRO A 304 -11.47 -1.35 1.95
CA PRO A 304 -10.60 -2.12 1.07
C PRO A 304 -9.39 -2.65 1.86
N THR A 305 -9.03 -3.91 1.65
CA THR A 305 -7.92 -4.59 2.36
C THR A 305 -6.82 -4.96 1.38
N GLY A 306 -6.41 -6.24 1.28
CA GLY A 306 -5.35 -6.65 0.36
C GLY A 306 -5.65 -6.24 -1.07
N ILE A 307 -4.59 -5.86 -1.80
CA ILE A 307 -4.67 -5.28 -3.13
C ILE A 307 -3.54 -5.79 -4.02
N THR A 308 -3.83 -6.09 -5.29
CA THR A 308 -2.85 -6.68 -6.20
C THR A 308 -3.17 -6.42 -7.67
N PHE A 309 -2.15 -6.35 -8.52
CA PHE A 309 -2.35 -6.48 -9.96
C PHE A 309 -2.34 -7.95 -10.37
N TYR A 310 -3.25 -8.33 -11.26
CA TYR A 310 -3.26 -9.68 -11.83
C TYR A 310 -2.41 -9.73 -13.10
N ASN A 311 -1.44 -10.62 -13.13
CA ASN A 311 -0.59 -10.91 -14.29
C ASN A 311 -0.52 -12.42 -14.62
N GLY A 312 -1.45 -13.21 -14.05
CA GLY A 312 -1.51 -14.65 -14.24
C GLY A 312 -1.96 -15.06 -15.65
N SER A 313 -1.66 -16.29 -16.03
CA SER A 313 -1.93 -16.83 -17.37
C SER A 313 -3.34 -17.41 -17.54
N VAL A 314 -4.07 -17.66 -16.45
CA VAL A 314 -5.38 -18.33 -16.47
C VAL A 314 -6.50 -17.41 -16.96
N PHE A 315 -6.41 -16.12 -16.63
CA PHE A 315 -7.36 -15.09 -17.03
C PHE A 315 -6.65 -13.99 -17.83
N PRO A 316 -6.20 -14.24 -19.07
CA PRO A 316 -5.50 -13.24 -19.87
C PRO A 316 -6.30 -11.94 -20.08
N GLU A 317 -7.64 -12.00 -20.05
CA GLU A 317 -8.52 -10.83 -20.07
C GLU A 317 -8.44 -9.96 -18.80
N TRP A 318 -7.87 -10.50 -17.72
CA TRP A 318 -7.67 -9.79 -16.47
C TRP A 318 -6.27 -9.24 -16.29
N LYS A 319 -5.40 -9.44 -17.29
CA LYS A 319 -4.02 -8.98 -17.24
C LYS A 319 -3.98 -7.47 -17.00
N ASP A 320 -3.13 -7.06 -16.06
CA ASP A 320 -2.88 -5.67 -15.65
C ASP A 320 -4.10 -4.99 -14.97
N ASN A 321 -5.15 -5.75 -14.63
CA ASN A 321 -6.22 -5.26 -13.78
C ASN A 321 -5.84 -5.33 -12.31
N LEU A 322 -6.38 -4.39 -11.54
CA LEU A 322 -6.20 -4.25 -10.11
C LEU A 322 -7.34 -4.98 -9.39
N PHE A 323 -7.02 -5.76 -8.38
CA PHE A 323 -7.97 -6.50 -7.56
C PHE A 323 -7.78 -6.13 -6.09
N PHE A 324 -8.86 -6.04 -5.32
CA PHE A 324 -8.78 -5.88 -3.88
C PHE A 324 -9.93 -6.57 -3.15
N CYS A 325 -9.65 -7.03 -1.92
CA CYS A 325 -10.69 -7.49 -1.01
C CYS A 325 -11.35 -6.31 -0.29
N SER A 326 -12.55 -6.53 0.24
CA SER A 326 -13.28 -5.55 1.04
C SER A 326 -13.77 -6.18 2.34
N TRP A 327 -13.43 -5.60 3.47
CA TRP A 327 -13.83 -6.11 4.78
C TRP A 327 -15.34 -5.99 5.03
N HIS A 328 -15.94 -4.82 4.76
CA HIS A 328 -17.36 -4.58 5.09
C HIS A 328 -18.32 -5.37 4.21
N ILE A 329 -18.10 -5.40 2.89
CA ILE A 329 -19.00 -6.11 1.98
C ILE A 329 -18.52 -7.53 1.70
N GLY A 330 -17.26 -7.87 1.98
CA GLY A 330 -16.76 -9.22 1.89
C GLY A 330 -16.63 -9.76 0.47
N LYS A 331 -16.39 -8.85 -0.48
CA LYS A 331 -16.36 -9.12 -1.93
C LYS A 331 -14.98 -8.82 -2.49
N LEU A 332 -14.61 -9.60 -3.50
CA LEU A 332 -13.47 -9.31 -4.37
C LEU A 332 -13.91 -8.30 -5.43
N ILE A 333 -13.18 -7.20 -5.55
CA ILE A 333 -13.46 -6.15 -6.53
C ILE A 333 -12.34 -6.12 -7.56
N ARG A 334 -12.71 -6.08 -8.84
CA ARG A 334 -11.80 -5.89 -9.98
C ARG A 334 -11.96 -4.48 -10.53
N LEU A 335 -10.84 -3.82 -10.77
CA LEU A 335 -10.73 -2.54 -11.43
C LEU A 335 -9.89 -2.69 -12.69
N GLU A 336 -10.44 -2.22 -13.80
CA GLU A 336 -9.77 -2.08 -15.07
C GLU A 336 -9.45 -0.59 -15.24
N LEU A 337 -8.16 -0.27 -15.19
CA LEU A 337 -7.68 1.10 -15.40
C LEU A 337 -7.47 1.33 -16.90
N THR A 338 -7.57 2.58 -17.33
CA THR A 338 -7.14 2.98 -18.68
C THR A 338 -5.62 2.86 -18.83
N ASP A 339 -5.14 2.86 -20.08
CA ASP A 339 -3.71 2.72 -20.41
C ASP A 339 -2.79 3.75 -19.73
N ASP A 340 -3.35 4.90 -19.32
CA ASP A 340 -2.60 5.91 -18.58
C ASP A 340 -2.29 5.51 -17.13
N GLY A 341 -2.94 4.46 -16.62
CA GLY A 341 -2.77 3.91 -15.28
C GLY A 341 -3.43 4.71 -14.15
N TYR A 342 -4.22 5.75 -14.44
CA TYR A 342 -4.83 6.58 -13.39
C TYR A 342 -6.28 7.00 -13.63
N HIS A 343 -6.91 6.65 -14.75
CA HIS A 343 -8.38 6.68 -14.84
C HIS A 343 -8.98 5.28 -14.78
N LEU A 344 -10.20 5.19 -14.24
CA LEU A 344 -10.96 3.95 -14.23
C LEU A 344 -11.69 3.77 -15.56
N HIS A 345 -11.49 2.62 -16.19
CA HIS A 345 -12.31 2.16 -17.31
C HIS A 345 -13.54 1.39 -16.82
N LYS A 346 -13.34 0.40 -15.93
CA LYS A 346 -14.42 -0.46 -15.42
C LYS A 346 -14.18 -0.88 -13.97
N SER A 347 -15.23 -0.95 -13.17
CA SER A 347 -15.24 -1.60 -11.86
C SER A 347 -16.27 -2.73 -11.84
N GLU A 348 -15.91 -3.85 -11.23
CA GLU A 348 -16.74 -5.06 -11.19
C GLU A 348 -16.58 -5.79 -9.86
N ARG A 349 -17.70 -6.24 -9.28
CA ARG A 349 -17.70 -7.20 -8.17
C ARG A 349 -17.61 -8.60 -8.73
N ILE A 350 -16.64 -9.37 -8.24
CA ILE A 350 -16.50 -10.77 -8.60
C ILE A 350 -17.46 -11.58 -7.71
N GLU A 351 -18.48 -12.18 -8.33
CA GLU A 351 -19.48 -12.97 -7.62
C GLU A 351 -18.99 -14.40 -7.43
N THR A 352 -18.43 -14.65 -6.24
CA THR A 352 -17.85 -15.93 -5.85
C THR A 352 -18.89 -16.98 -5.45
N GLY A 353 -20.14 -16.58 -5.23
CA GLY A 353 -21.18 -17.44 -4.65
C GLY A 353 -20.95 -17.79 -3.17
N ILE A 354 -19.94 -17.18 -2.54
CA ILE A 354 -19.60 -17.38 -1.12
C ILE A 354 -19.63 -16.02 -0.44
N ASP A 355 -20.51 -15.87 0.55
CA ASP A 355 -20.62 -14.65 1.34
C ASP A 355 -19.35 -14.42 2.15
N GLN A 356 -18.89 -13.16 2.20
CA GLN A 356 -17.76 -12.73 3.00
C GLN A 356 -16.42 -13.43 2.69
N SER A 357 -16.27 -13.92 1.46
CA SER A 357 -15.14 -14.76 1.05
C SER A 357 -13.85 -14.01 0.73
N CYS A 358 -13.88 -12.69 0.55
CA CYS A 358 -12.70 -11.85 0.32
C CYS A 358 -12.71 -10.68 1.31
N ARG A 359 -12.01 -10.85 2.43
CA ARG A 359 -11.94 -9.86 3.50
C ARG A 359 -10.53 -9.42 3.84
N LEU A 360 -9.52 -10.25 3.60
CA LEU A 360 -8.18 -10.02 4.14
C LEU A 360 -7.15 -9.72 3.06
N ASP A 361 -6.76 -10.71 2.26
CA ASP A 361 -5.70 -10.54 1.27
C ASP A 361 -6.06 -11.18 -0.08
N VAL A 362 -5.42 -10.70 -1.16
CA VAL A 362 -5.56 -11.19 -2.54
C VAL A 362 -4.23 -11.05 -3.30
N LEU A 363 -3.82 -12.10 -4.00
CA LEU A 363 -2.58 -12.13 -4.80
C LEU A 363 -2.66 -13.16 -5.94
N PRO A 364 -2.01 -12.91 -7.08
CA PRO A 364 -1.82 -13.95 -8.09
C PRO A 364 -0.84 -15.02 -7.59
N GLY A 365 -1.10 -16.27 -7.96
CA GLY A 365 -0.18 -17.39 -7.74
C GLY A 365 0.77 -17.62 -8.93
N PRO A 366 1.90 -18.32 -8.70
CA PRO A 366 2.85 -18.66 -9.76
C PRO A 366 2.28 -19.63 -10.81
N ASP A 367 1.17 -20.30 -10.49
CA ASP A 367 0.38 -21.15 -11.37
C ASP A 367 -0.62 -20.37 -12.25
N GLY A 368 -0.65 -19.04 -12.10
CA GLY A 368 -1.49 -18.13 -12.87
C GLY A 368 -2.92 -17.98 -12.33
N TYR A 369 -3.30 -18.62 -11.23
CA TYR A 369 -4.60 -18.40 -10.60
C TYR A 369 -4.58 -17.14 -9.71
N LEU A 370 -5.76 -16.68 -9.29
CA LEU A 370 -5.89 -15.63 -8.28
C LEU A 370 -6.31 -16.25 -6.95
N TYR A 371 -5.58 -15.95 -5.88
CA TYR A 371 -5.83 -16.44 -4.53
C TYR A 371 -6.33 -15.30 -3.66
N TYR A 372 -7.29 -15.58 -2.78
CA TYR A 372 -7.84 -14.59 -1.87
C TYR A 372 -8.33 -15.24 -0.59
N ALA A 373 -8.48 -14.47 0.49
CA ALA A 373 -8.80 -15.03 1.79
C ALA A 373 -9.95 -14.33 2.54
N ASP A 374 -10.71 -15.15 3.25
CA ASP A 374 -11.55 -14.72 4.37
C ASP A 374 -10.83 -14.96 5.71
N ILE A 375 -11.57 -14.93 6.81
CA ILE A 375 -11.00 -15.08 8.16
C ILE A 375 -10.56 -16.51 8.54
N THR A 376 -10.87 -17.53 7.74
CA THR A 376 -10.54 -18.95 8.02
C THR A 376 -10.01 -19.75 6.82
N THR A 377 -10.17 -19.22 5.61
CA THR A 377 -10.05 -19.97 4.36
C THR A 377 -9.31 -19.15 3.31
N VAL A 378 -8.41 -19.83 2.59
CA VAL A 378 -7.83 -19.34 1.34
C VAL A 378 -8.59 -20.01 0.19
N TYR A 379 -9.09 -19.19 -0.72
CA TYR A 379 -9.77 -19.59 -1.94
C TYR A 379 -8.87 -19.36 -3.15
N ARG A 380 -9.22 -20.02 -4.25
CA ARG A 380 -8.57 -19.85 -5.56
C ARG A 380 -9.63 -19.71 -6.64
N LEU A 381 -9.50 -18.68 -7.48
CA LEU A 381 -10.27 -18.57 -8.72
C LEU A 381 -9.60 -19.40 -9.82
N VAL A 382 -10.33 -20.35 -10.37
CA VAL A 382 -9.95 -21.18 -11.51
C VAL A 382 -10.81 -20.87 -12.72
N ARG A 383 -10.40 -21.26 -13.93
CA ARG A 383 -11.24 -21.10 -15.13
C ARG A 383 -12.50 -21.96 -14.98
N ALA A 384 -13.67 -21.38 -15.28
CA ALA A 384 -14.90 -22.16 -15.39
C ALA A 384 -14.75 -23.20 -16.52
N ARG A 385 -15.31 -24.39 -16.31
CA ARG A 385 -15.25 -25.50 -17.26
C ARG A 385 -16.33 -25.42 -18.33
#